data_AF-A0A392PN88-F1
#
_entry.id   AF-A0A392PN88-F1
#
_cell.length_a   1.000
_cell.length_b   1.000
_cell.length_c   1.000
_cell.angle_alpha   90.00
_cell.angle_beta   90.00
_cell.angle_gamma   90.00
#
_symmetry.space_group_name_H-M   'P 1'
#
loop_
_entity.id
_entity.type
_entity.pdbx_description
1 polymer ?
#
loop_
_entity_poly.entity_id
_entity_poly.type
_entity_poly.pdbx_seq_one_letter_code
_entity_poly.pdbx_strand_id
1 'polypeptide(L)' 'MGVVEAIAFLTQFQHGSVIIETDNASIVKAIHSRIYPRLYWGMLARTIREAMEENPQISIQWVNRNKNTVAHVLAN' A
#
# COMPACT_ATOMS: atom_id res chain seq x y z
N MET A 1 -1.87 -8.70 -6.85
CA MET A 1 -1.70 -9.46 -5.60
C MET A 1 -0.57 -8.90 -4.72
N GLY A 2 0.53 -8.39 -5.28
CA GLY A 2 1.70 -7.94 -4.48
C GLY A 2 1.48 -6.89 -3.38
N VAL A 3 0.52 -5.97 -3.51
CA VAL A 3 0.24 -4.99 -2.43
C VAL A 3 -0.28 -5.69 -1.15
N VAL A 4 -1.06 -6.77 -1.30
CA VAL A 4 -1.61 -7.54 -0.16
C VAL A 4 -0.51 -8.26 0.60
N GLU A 5 0.38 -8.93 -0.13
CA GLU A 5 1.54 -9.61 0.45
C GLU A 5 2.48 -8.62 1.11
N ALA A 6 2.70 -7.45 0.51
CA ALA A 6 3.48 -6.39 1.14
C ALA A 6 2.87 -6.01 2.50
N ILE A 7 1.56 -5.82 2.61
CA ILE A 7 0.91 -5.46 3.88
C ILE A 7 0.98 -6.59 4.91
N ALA A 8 0.72 -7.83 4.49
CA ALA A 8 0.85 -8.98 5.37
C ALA A 8 2.29 -9.19 5.85
N PHE A 9 3.27 -8.77 5.05
CA PHE A 9 4.68 -8.75 5.42
C PHE A 9 5.02 -7.57 6.36
N LEU A 10 4.36 -6.42 6.21
CA LEU A 10 4.57 -5.25 7.06
C LEU A 10 4.12 -5.46 8.50
N THR A 11 3.08 -6.27 8.74
CA THR A 11 2.70 -6.63 10.13
C THR A 11 3.77 -7.47 10.84
N GLN A 12 4.72 -8.06 10.09
CA GLN A 12 5.88 -8.77 10.63
C GLN A 12 7.08 -7.86 10.90
N PHE A 13 7.11 -6.65 10.30
CA PHE A 13 8.16 -5.66 10.51
C PHE A 13 7.77 -4.69 11.64
N GLN A 14 8.17 -5.01 12.87
CA GLN A 14 7.95 -4.15 14.04
C GLN A 14 9.06 -3.10 14.26
N HIS A 15 10.08 -3.05 13.39
CA HIS A 15 11.24 -2.18 13.58
C HIS A 15 11.49 -1.31 12.34
N GLY A 16 11.34 0.01 12.52
CA GLY A 16 11.70 1.03 11.52
C GLY A 16 10.52 1.71 10.83
N SER A 17 10.82 2.77 10.08
CA SER A 17 9.85 3.43 9.22
C SER A 17 9.69 2.69 7.89
N VAL A 18 8.45 2.61 7.43
CA VAL A 18 8.07 1.91 6.22
C VAL A 18 7.40 2.91 5.28
N ILE A 19 7.86 2.94 4.04
CA ILE A 19 7.21 3.67 2.95
C ILE A 19 6.74 2.65 1.92
N ILE A 20 5.42 2.55 1.74
CA ILE A 20 4.80 1.76 0.68
C ILE A 20 4.76 2.63 -0.58
N GLU A 21 5.47 2.22 -1.62
CA GLU A 21 5.46 2.92 -2.90
C GLU A 21 4.66 2.11 -3.94
N THR A 22 3.73 2.78 -4.62
CA THR A 22 2.94 2.15 -5.68
C THR A 22 2.66 3.13 -6.82
N ASP A 23 2.58 2.62 -8.04
CA ASP A 23 2.15 3.38 -9.22
C ASP A 23 0.62 3.44 -9.39
N ASN A 24 -0.13 2.81 -8.49
CA ASN A 24 -1.58 2.83 -8.51
C ASN A 24 -2.15 4.03 -7.73
N ALA A 25 -2.39 5.13 -8.46
CA ALA A 25 -2.94 6.36 -7.89
C ALA A 25 -4.33 6.18 -7.25
N SER A 26 -5.16 5.28 -7.77
CA SER A 26 -6.51 5.03 -7.24
C SER A 26 -6.46 4.43 -5.83
N ILE A 27 -5.52 3.52 -5.57
CA ILE A 27 -5.32 2.92 -4.25
C ILE A 27 -4.82 3.96 -3.26
N VAL A 28 -3.77 4.73 -3.63
CA VAL A 28 -3.20 5.79 -2.78
C VAL A 28 -4.27 6.82 -2.42
N LYS A 29 -5.08 7.24 -3.41
CA LYS A 29 -6.20 8.15 -3.18
C LYS A 29 -7.25 7.56 -2.24
N ALA A 30 -7.66 6.30 -2.43
CA ALA A 30 -8.64 5.64 -1.56
C ALA A 30 -8.17 5.58 -0.09
N ILE A 31 -6.89 5.26 0.14
CA ILE A 31 -6.28 5.21 1.47
C ILE A 31 -6.24 6.59 2.14
N HIS A 32 -5.79 7.63 1.42
CA HIS A 32 -5.73 8.97 1.99
C HIS A 32 -7.11 9.58 2.23
N SER A 33 -8.06 9.38 1.31
CA SER A 33 -9.42 9.92 1.41
C SER A 33 -10.33 9.12 2.34
N ARG A 34 -9.93 7.91 2.74
CA ARG A 34 -10.76 6.94 3.47
C ARG A 34 -12.06 6.57 2.75
N ILE A 35 -12.08 6.68 1.42
CA ILE A 35 -13.23 6.31 0.58
C ILE A 35 -12.87 5.03 -0.18
N TYR A 36 -13.60 3.95 0.12
CA TYR A 36 -13.31 2.62 -0.40
C TYR A 36 -14.47 2.10 -1.25
N PRO A 37 -14.23 1.68 -2.50
CA PRO A 37 -15.27 1.01 -3.28
C PRO A 37 -15.54 -0.39 -2.72
N ARG A 38 -16.73 -0.92 -3.01
CA ARG A 38 -17.13 -2.30 -2.66
C ARG A 38 -16.52 -3.33 -3.60
N LEU A 39 -15.21 -3.23 -3.81
CA LEU A 39 -14.39 -4.14 -4.59
C LEU A 39 -13.30 -4.71 -3.68
N TYR A 40 -12.73 -5.86 -4.06
CA TYR A 40 -11.68 -6.51 -3.28
C TYR A 40 -10.52 -5.56 -2.94
N TRP A 41 -10.05 -4.78 -3.91
CA TRP A 41 -8.98 -3.79 -3.67
C TRP A 41 -9.40 -2.64 -2.74
N GLY A 42 -10.69 -2.33 -2.64
CA GLY A 42 -11.20 -1.35 -1.69
C GLY A 42 -11.14 -1.85 -0.25
N MET A 43 -11.41 -3.14 -0.02
CA MET A 43 -11.20 -3.76 1.29
C MET A 43 -9.71 -3.76 1.66
N LEU A 44 -8.83 -4.04 0.70
CA LEU A 44 -7.38 -3.97 0.91
C LEU A 44 -6.91 -2.55 1.26
N ALA A 45 -7.37 -1.54 0.51
CA ALA A 45 -7.08 -0.14 0.81
C ALA A 45 -7.50 0.25 2.23
N ARG A 46 -8.63 -0.27 2.70
CA ARG A 46 -9.08 -0.07 4.07
C ARG A 46 -8.14 -0.73 5.09
N THR A 47 -7.76 -1.99 4.89
CA THR A 47 -6.82 -2.69 5.79
C THR A 47 -5.47 -2.00 5.88
N ILE A 48 -4.94 -1.47 4.76
CA ILE A 48 -3.72 -0.65 4.77
C ILE A 48 -3.90 0.57 5.67
N ARG A 49 -5.02 1.27 5.52
CA ARG A 49 -5.30 2.47 6.30
C ARG A 49 -5.36 2.15 7.79
N GLU A 50 -6.03 1.06 8.16
CA GLU A 50 -6.12 0.60 9.54
C GLU A 50 -4.71 0.31 10.11
N ALA A 51 -3.86 -0.40 9.37
CA ALA A 51 -2.47 -0.66 9.77
C ALA A 51 -1.61 0.63 9.91
N MET A 52 -1.82 1.62 9.03
CA MET A 52 -1.16 2.93 9.13
C MET A 52 -1.62 3.74 10.35
N GLU A 53 -2.87 3.56 10.78
CA GLU A 53 -3.40 4.20 11.98
C GLU A 53 -2.86 3.55 13.26
N GLU A 54 -2.67 2.23 13.26
CA GLU A 54 -2.05 1.49 14.35
C GLU A 54 -0.54 1.74 14.46
N ASN A 55 0.13 1.96 13.32
CA ASN A 55 1.57 2.21 13.26
C ASN A 55 1.89 3.47 12.43
N PRO A 56 2.09 4.64 13.09
CA PRO A 56 2.41 5.91 12.43
C PRO A 56 3.73 5.92 11.65
N GLN A 57 4.56 4.89 11.79
CA GLN A 57 5.80 4.73 11.03
C GLN A 57 5.55 4.18 9.62
N ILE A 58 4.32 3.77 9.30
CA ILE A 58 3.91 3.32 7.97
C ILE A 58 3.31 4.51 7.20
N SER A 59 3.85 4.76 6.02
CA SER A 59 3.32 5.72 5.07
C SER A 59 3.13 5.09 3.70
N ILE A 60 2.29 5.69 2.85
CA ILE A 60 2.12 5.28 1.46
C ILE A 60 2.30 6.49 0.55
N GLN A 61 2.95 6.29 -0.59
CA GLN A 61 3.13 7.31 -1.61
C GLN A 61 2.89 6.76 -3.01
N TRP A 62 2.35 7.61 -3.87
CA TRP A 62 2.28 7.32 -5.29
C TRP A 62 3.63 7.63 -5.94
N VAL A 63 4.17 6.67 -6.70
CA VAL A 63 5.39 6.84 -7.48
C VAL A 63 5.12 6.63 -8.95
N ASN A 64 5.84 7.35 -9.82
CA ASN A 64 5.75 7.13 -11.25
C ASN A 64 6.18 5.69 -11.58
N ARG A 65 5.46 4.99 -12.47
CA ARG A 65 5.76 3.61 -12.89
C ARG A 65 7.18 3.40 -13.39
N ASN A 66 7.81 4.42 -14.00
CA ASN A 66 9.21 4.37 -14.41
C ASN A 66 10.19 4.23 -13.22
N LYS A 67 9.77 4.68 -12.03
CA LYS A 67 10.50 4.49 -10.76
C LYS A 67 10.11 3.19 -10.03
N ASN A 68 9.00 2.56 -10.41
CA ASN A 68 8.55 1.28 -9.87
C ASN A 68 8.92 0.09 -10.77
N THR A 69 10.06 0.18 -11.45
CA THR A 69 10.50 -0.82 -12.43
C THR A 69 10.79 -2.17 -11.80
N VAL A 70 11.33 -2.21 -10.58
CA VAL A 70 11.60 -3.46 -9.85
C VAL A 70 10.31 -4.23 -9.56
N ALA A 71 9.30 -3.57 -8.97
CA ALA A 71 8.03 -4.25 -8.70
C ALA A 71 7.29 -4.59 -10.00
N HIS A 72 7.44 -3.78 -11.06
CA HIS A 72 6.87 -4.10 -12.36
C HIS A 72 7.47 -5.37 -12.97
N VAL A 73 8.80 -5.55 -12.86
CA VAL A 73 9.51 -6.76 -13.32
C VAL A 73 9.09 -7.98 -12.50
N LEU A 74 8.93 -7.85 -11.19
CA LEU A 74 8.54 -8.96 -10.31
C LEU A 74 7.06 -9.36 -10.42
N ALA A 75 6.20 -8.48 -10.92
CA ALA A 75 4.77 -8.74 -11.09
C ALA A 75 4.42 -9.39 -12.45
N ASN A 76 5.40 -9.53 -13.35
CA ASN A 76 5.29 -10.29 -14.61
C ASN A 76 5.73 -11.74 -14.40
#